data_AF-A0A923WZV7-F1
#
_entry.id   AF-A0A923WZV7-F1
#
_cell.length_a   1.000
_cell.length_b   1.000
_cell.length_c   1.000
_cell.angle_alpha   90.00
_cell.angle_beta   90.00
_cell.angle_gamma   90.00
#
_symmetry.space_group_name_H-M   'P 1'
#
loop_
_entity.id
_entity.type
_entity.pdbx_description
1 polymer ?
#
loop_
_entity_poly.entity_id
_entity_poly.type
_entity_poly.pdbx_seq_one_letter_code
_entity_poly.pdbx_strand_id
1 'polypeptide(L)'
;MKKANKTENRTSQKPFLLRHLVPILVTIFLIVAAAVAAYIFIVAPLLKTSHSDSTPVTAEKTYKDNFVKQQTAVESLLRAGDAASIAKAEAITTTQIAEADKSGNNDFVVEATLAKATVLIETGRAQQALDDILFPMLKTYSNDQNFTEQIYGVMSFAYRQLDNQVKADEYFNKIQPKGWD
;
A
#
# COMPACT_ATOMS: atom_id res chain seq x y z
N MET A 1 -36.81 88.10 -24.82
CA MET A 1 -35.37 88.32 -25.08
C MET A 1 -34.55 87.47 -24.12
N LYS A 2 -33.61 86.65 -24.64
CA LYS A 2 -32.45 85.99 -23.98
C LYS A 2 -32.79 84.89 -22.93
N LYS A 3 -32.18 83.70 -22.90
CA LYS A 3 -31.15 83.01 -23.69
C LYS A 3 -31.30 81.49 -23.44
N ALA A 4 -30.87 80.70 -24.41
CA ALA A 4 -30.78 79.24 -24.37
C ALA A 4 -29.88 78.71 -23.24
N ASN A 5 -30.14 77.47 -22.80
CA ASN A 5 -29.04 76.59 -22.43
C ASN A 5 -29.34 75.14 -22.85
N LYS A 6 -28.46 74.64 -23.72
CA LYS A 6 -28.41 73.29 -24.28
C LYS A 6 -27.39 72.53 -23.45
N THR A 7 -27.75 71.35 -22.95
CA THR A 7 -26.77 70.41 -22.42
C THR A 7 -27.09 69.00 -22.93
N GLU A 8 -26.25 68.55 -23.85
CA GLU A 8 -26.12 67.15 -24.28
C GLU A 8 -25.57 66.31 -23.11
N ASN A 9 -25.99 65.04 -22.97
CA ASN A 9 -25.03 63.95 -22.79
C ASN A 9 -25.63 62.54 -22.90
N ARG A 10 -25.09 61.81 -23.88
CA ARG A 10 -24.56 60.43 -23.81
C ARG A 10 -25.50 59.29 -23.43
N THR A 11 -25.92 58.59 -24.49
CA THR A 11 -25.83 57.13 -24.66
C THR A 11 -24.97 56.42 -23.59
N SER A 12 -25.61 55.63 -22.73
CA SER A 12 -24.93 54.61 -21.93
C SER A 12 -25.13 53.24 -22.60
N GLN A 13 -24.10 52.82 -23.34
CA GLN A 13 -23.92 51.45 -23.78
C GLN A 13 -23.53 50.57 -22.59
N LYS A 14 -24.42 49.60 -22.27
CA LYS A 14 -24.20 48.28 -21.60
C LYS A 14 -23.60 48.28 -20.17
N PRO A 15 -23.89 47.23 -19.36
CA PRO A 15 -23.11 46.02 -19.50
C PRO A 15 -23.99 44.76 -19.54
N PHE A 16 -24.10 44.19 -20.74
CA PHE A 16 -24.50 42.80 -21.00
C PHE A 16 -23.64 41.77 -20.24
N LEU A 17 -22.51 42.21 -19.66
CA LEU A 17 -21.55 41.38 -18.92
C LEU A 17 -22.00 41.00 -17.50
N LEU A 18 -22.93 41.74 -16.87
CA LEU A 18 -23.32 41.47 -15.48
C LEU A 18 -24.30 40.29 -15.34
N ARG A 19 -25.05 39.95 -16.38
CA ARG A 19 -26.07 38.87 -16.34
C ARG A 19 -25.49 37.46 -16.46
N HIS A 20 -24.23 37.33 -16.87
CA HIS A 20 -23.57 36.02 -17.05
C HIS A 20 -22.52 35.69 -15.98
N LEU A 21 -22.06 36.68 -15.19
CA LEU A 21 -21.07 36.45 -14.12
C LEU A 21 -21.65 35.71 -12.91
N VAL A 22 -22.90 35.99 -12.55
CA VAL A 22 -23.57 35.36 -11.39
C VAL A 22 -23.72 33.84 -11.54
N PRO A 23 -24.23 33.28 -12.67
CA PRO A 23 -24.34 31.83 -12.81
C PRO A 23 -22.96 31.15 -12.89
N ILE A 24 -21.94 31.80 -13.46
CA ILE A 24 -20.57 31.25 -13.51
C ILE A 24 -19.98 31.12 -12.10
N LEU A 25 -20.15 32.14 -11.26
CA LEU A 25 -19.69 32.11 -9.86
C LEU A 25 -20.42 31.04 -9.03
N VAL A 26 -21.73 30.87 -9.22
CA VAL A 26 -22.50 29.80 -8.55
C VAL A 26 -22.03 28.41 -9.00
N THR A 27 -21.69 28.23 -10.29
CA THR A 27 -21.20 26.95 -10.80
C THR A 27 -19.80 26.62 -10.25
N ILE A 28 -18.90 27.61 -10.17
CA ILE A 28 -17.58 27.43 -9.53
C ILE A 28 -17.74 27.11 -8.04
N PHE A 29 -18.66 27.78 -7.35
CA PHE A 29 -18.94 27.50 -5.94
C PHE A 29 -19.47 26.07 -5.73
N LEU A 30 -20.34 25.58 -6.60
CA LEU A 30 -20.84 24.20 -6.55
C LEU A 30 -19.75 23.17 -6.85
N ILE A 31 -18.83 23.43 -7.78
CA ILE A 31 -17.71 22.54 -8.07
C ILE A 31 -16.73 22.49 -6.89
N VAL A 32 -16.42 23.65 -6.29
CA VAL A 32 -15.56 23.72 -5.10
C VAL A 32 -16.23 23.04 -3.90
N ALA A 33 -17.52 23.24 -3.69
CA ALA A 33 -18.27 22.57 -2.61
C ALA A 33 -18.33 21.04 -2.81
N ALA A 34 -18.50 20.57 -4.05
CA ALA A 34 -18.47 19.14 -4.37
C ALA A 34 -17.07 18.54 -4.18
N ALA A 35 -16.01 19.28 -4.54
CA ALA A 35 -14.63 18.85 -4.30
C ALA A 35 -14.29 18.78 -2.80
N VAL A 36 -14.76 19.74 -2.00
CA VAL A 36 -14.61 19.73 -0.53
C VAL A 36 -15.43 18.61 0.12
N ALA A 37 -16.65 18.36 -0.36
CA ALA A 37 -17.47 17.24 0.13
C ALA A 37 -16.83 15.88 -0.22
N ALA A 38 -16.31 15.71 -1.45
CA ALA A 38 -15.57 14.51 -1.84
C ALA A 38 -14.29 14.34 -0.99
N TYR A 39 -13.59 15.43 -0.69
CA TYR A 39 -12.44 15.38 0.21
C TYR A 39 -12.83 14.96 1.64
N ILE A 40 -13.90 15.52 2.22
CA ILE A 40 -14.33 15.21 3.60
C ILE A 40 -14.95 13.82 3.73
N PHE A 41 -15.72 13.35 2.75
CA PHE A 41 -16.49 12.10 2.86
C PHE A 41 -15.82 10.89 2.21
N ILE A 42 -14.90 11.08 1.25
CA ILE A 42 -14.23 9.97 0.54
C ILE A 42 -12.75 9.94 0.91
N VAL A 43 -12.04 11.07 0.80
CA VAL A 43 -10.59 11.12 0.99
C VAL A 43 -10.18 11.17 2.46
N ALA A 44 -10.87 11.94 3.31
CA ALA A 44 -10.54 12.09 4.73
C ALA A 44 -10.73 10.79 5.54
N PRO A 45 -11.73 9.92 5.26
CA PRO A 45 -11.78 8.58 5.86
C PRO A 45 -10.65 7.67 5.39
N LEU A 46 -10.23 7.78 4.12
CA LEU A 46 -9.07 7.06 3.54
C LEU A 46 -7.72 7.58 4.06
N LEU A 47 -7.65 8.84 4.52
CA LEU A 47 -6.49 9.41 5.20
C LEU A 47 -6.53 9.22 6.72
N LYS A 48 -7.73 9.05 7.33
CA LYS A 48 -7.88 8.72 8.75
C LYS A 48 -7.46 7.29 9.10
N THR A 49 -7.17 6.45 8.10
CA THR A 49 -6.45 5.19 8.29
C THR A 49 -4.93 5.40 8.39
N SER A 50 -4.43 6.64 8.40
CA SER A 50 -3.09 6.93 8.94
C SER A 50 -3.07 6.61 10.44
N HIS A 51 -2.54 5.43 10.75
CA HIS A 51 -1.78 5.10 11.95
C HIS A 51 -2.43 5.54 13.27
N SER A 52 -3.45 4.80 13.69
CA SER A 52 -3.66 4.64 15.13
C SER A 52 -2.81 3.46 15.60
N ASP A 53 -1.52 3.72 15.82
CA ASP A 53 -0.54 2.83 16.45
C ASP A 53 -0.91 2.57 17.92
N SER A 54 -1.96 1.78 18.14
CA SER A 54 -2.15 1.14 19.42
C SER A 54 -2.90 -0.17 19.24
N THR A 55 -2.31 -1.11 18.50
CA THR A 55 -2.57 -2.52 18.79
C THR A 55 -2.29 -2.72 20.27
N PRO A 56 -3.24 -3.27 21.06
CA PRO A 56 -2.97 -3.52 22.48
C PRO A 56 -1.75 -4.43 22.59
N VAL A 57 -0.77 -4.05 23.41
CA VAL A 57 0.52 -4.74 23.60
C VAL A 57 0.35 -6.25 23.83
N THR A 58 -0.78 -6.65 24.42
CA THR A 58 -1.17 -8.05 24.63
C THR A 58 -1.43 -8.79 23.31
N ALA A 59 -2.13 -8.19 22.34
CA ALA A 59 -2.42 -8.79 21.05
C ALA A 59 -1.17 -8.95 20.18
N GLU A 60 -0.26 -7.97 20.22
CA GLU A 60 1.04 -8.07 19.55
C GLU A 60 1.90 -9.19 20.12
N LYS A 61 2.02 -9.28 21.45
CA LYS A 61 2.80 -10.34 22.08
C LYS A 61 2.22 -11.73 21.77
N THR A 62 0.90 -11.88 21.86
CA THR A 62 0.24 -13.14 21.53
C THR A 62 0.42 -13.53 20.06
N TYR A 63 0.36 -12.58 19.13
CA TYR A 63 0.64 -12.87 17.72
C TYR A 63 2.09 -13.37 17.53
N LYS A 64 3.08 -12.63 18.04
CA LYS A 64 4.50 -12.99 17.88
C LYS A 64 4.82 -14.36 18.47
N ASP A 65 4.34 -14.66 19.68
CA ASP A 65 4.56 -15.95 20.33
C ASP A 65 3.94 -17.11 19.51
N ASN A 66 2.73 -16.90 18.97
CA ASN A 66 2.06 -17.89 18.12
C ASN A 66 2.77 -18.06 16.77
N PHE A 67 3.18 -16.95 16.16
CA PHE A 67 3.88 -16.93 14.88
C PHE A 67 5.19 -17.71 14.95
N VAL A 68 6.06 -17.41 15.94
CA VAL A 68 7.34 -18.11 16.13
C VAL A 68 7.14 -19.60 16.34
N LYS A 69 6.18 -20.00 17.18
CA LYS A 69 5.88 -21.41 17.45
C LYS A 69 5.43 -22.14 16.17
N GLN A 70 4.55 -21.51 15.39
CA GLN A 70 4.08 -22.07 14.14
C GLN A 70 5.18 -22.09 13.07
N GLN A 71 6.07 -21.10 13.05
CA GLN A 71 7.20 -21.08 12.12
C GLN A 71 8.19 -22.22 12.37
N THR A 72 8.48 -22.54 13.63
CA THR A 72 9.27 -23.73 13.97
C THR A 72 8.59 -25.02 13.49
N ALA A 73 7.26 -25.09 13.56
CA ALA A 73 6.51 -26.23 13.04
C ALA A 73 6.58 -26.31 11.51
N VAL A 74 6.48 -25.17 10.82
CA VAL A 74 6.66 -25.06 9.35
C VAL A 74 8.03 -25.58 8.95
N GLU A 75 9.11 -25.12 9.57
CA GLU A 75 10.47 -25.60 9.27
C GLU A 75 10.61 -27.12 9.47
N SER A 76 10.04 -27.65 10.55
CA SER A 76 10.06 -29.10 10.81
C SER A 76 9.35 -29.88 9.71
N LEU A 77 8.21 -29.38 9.23
CA LEU A 77 7.46 -29.97 8.11
C LEU A 77 8.23 -29.89 6.79
N LEU A 78 8.88 -28.75 6.51
CA LEU A 78 9.68 -28.57 5.29
C LEU A 78 10.89 -29.51 5.27
N ARG A 79 11.54 -29.76 6.42
CA ARG A 79 12.64 -30.73 6.53
C ARG A 79 12.20 -32.17 6.25
N ALA A 80 10.94 -32.52 6.52
CA ALA A 80 10.41 -33.84 6.17
C ALA A 80 10.30 -34.01 4.64
N GLY A 81 9.99 -32.92 3.92
CA GLY A 81 10.05 -32.85 2.46
C GLY A 81 8.99 -33.65 1.71
N ASP A 82 8.08 -34.34 2.40
CA ASP A 82 6.97 -35.06 1.77
C ASP A 82 5.81 -34.12 1.43
N ALA A 83 5.04 -34.49 0.41
CA ALA A 83 3.95 -33.66 -0.11
C ALA A 83 2.88 -33.33 0.95
N ALA A 84 2.62 -34.23 1.90
CA ALA A 84 1.62 -33.99 2.94
C ALA A 84 2.14 -32.98 3.98
N SER A 85 3.43 -33.05 4.33
CA SER A 85 4.08 -32.08 5.22
C SER A 85 4.18 -30.69 4.58
N ILE A 86 4.51 -30.62 3.29
CA ILE A 86 4.53 -29.36 2.52
C ILE A 86 3.12 -28.71 2.50
N ALA A 87 2.08 -29.48 2.20
CA ALA A 87 0.71 -28.97 2.20
C ALA A 87 0.27 -28.45 3.58
N LYS A 88 0.70 -29.11 4.66
CA LYS A 88 0.46 -28.62 6.03
C LYS A 88 1.21 -27.32 6.31
N ALA A 89 2.46 -27.20 5.88
CA ALA A 89 3.24 -25.97 6.04
C ALA A 89 2.56 -24.78 5.35
N GLU A 90 2.06 -24.96 4.12
CA GLU A 90 1.30 -23.92 3.40
C GLU A 90 -0.03 -23.55 4.06
N ALA A 91 -0.73 -24.52 4.62
CA ALA A 91 -1.96 -24.26 5.36
C ALA A 91 -1.71 -23.43 6.62
N ILE A 92 -0.61 -23.71 7.33
CA ILE A 92 -0.17 -22.93 8.50
C ILE A 92 0.14 -21.49 8.08
N THR A 93 0.97 -21.27 7.07
CA THR A 93 1.34 -19.90 6.65
C THR A 93 0.16 -19.12 6.09
N THR A 94 -0.79 -19.79 5.42
CA THR A 94 -2.05 -19.14 5.00
C THR A 94 -2.90 -18.72 6.20
N THR A 95 -2.93 -19.52 7.27
CA THR A 95 -3.61 -19.17 8.52
C THR A 95 -2.92 -17.99 9.20
N GLN A 96 -1.58 -17.98 9.24
CA GLN A 96 -0.79 -16.88 9.81
C GLN A 96 -1.09 -15.54 9.12
N ILE A 97 -1.16 -15.51 7.79
CA ILE A 97 -1.53 -14.30 7.04
C ILE A 97 -2.91 -13.81 7.47
N ALA A 98 -3.91 -14.71 7.56
CA ALA A 98 -5.26 -14.33 7.98
C ALA A 98 -5.32 -13.85 9.45
N GLU A 99 -4.46 -14.36 10.33
CA GLU A 99 -4.33 -13.89 11.71
C GLU A 99 -3.62 -12.53 11.78
N ALA A 100 -2.58 -12.35 10.97
CA ALA A 100 -1.87 -11.08 10.83
C ALA A 100 -2.82 -9.98 10.31
N ASP A 101 -3.61 -10.25 9.28
CA ASP A 101 -4.59 -9.31 8.73
C ASP A 101 -5.59 -8.84 9.80
N LYS A 102 -6.06 -9.75 10.66
CA LYS A 102 -6.98 -9.43 11.76
C LYS A 102 -6.37 -8.53 12.82
N SER A 103 -5.05 -8.49 12.95
CA SER A 103 -4.36 -7.62 13.89
C SER A 103 -4.38 -6.15 13.44
N GLY A 104 -4.55 -5.90 12.13
CA GLY A 104 -4.41 -4.57 11.53
C GLY A 104 -2.99 -4.03 11.50
N ASN A 105 -1.98 -4.84 11.87
CA ASN A 105 -0.57 -4.46 11.83
C ASN A 105 0.10 -4.97 10.54
N ASN A 106 0.54 -4.02 9.69
CA ASN A 106 1.20 -4.34 8.42
C ASN A 106 2.53 -5.08 8.59
N ASP A 107 3.27 -4.87 9.67
CA ASP A 107 4.52 -5.60 9.94
C ASP A 107 4.24 -7.10 9.99
N PHE A 108 3.17 -7.49 10.68
CA PHE A 108 2.78 -8.89 10.83
C PHE A 108 2.30 -9.48 9.51
N VAL A 109 1.55 -8.70 8.72
CA VAL A 109 1.07 -9.14 7.41
C VAL A 109 2.24 -9.37 6.48
N VAL A 110 3.20 -8.45 6.43
CA VAL A 110 4.42 -8.59 5.62
C VAL A 110 5.22 -9.80 6.07
N GLU A 111 5.46 -9.95 7.38
CA GLU A 111 6.22 -11.07 7.95
C GLU A 111 5.59 -12.43 7.58
N ALA A 112 4.28 -12.61 7.81
CA ALA A 112 3.59 -13.85 7.49
C ALA A 112 3.53 -14.12 5.97
N THR A 113 3.36 -13.08 5.16
CA THR A 113 3.28 -13.22 3.71
C THR A 113 4.64 -13.59 3.11
N LEU A 114 5.73 -12.99 3.62
CA LEU A 114 7.10 -13.38 3.25
C LEU A 114 7.42 -14.81 3.70
N ALA A 115 6.95 -15.24 4.88
CA ALA A 115 7.12 -16.63 5.31
C ALA A 115 6.45 -17.62 4.35
N LYS A 116 5.24 -17.30 3.84
CA LYS A 116 4.59 -18.10 2.79
C LYS A 116 5.38 -18.12 1.48
N ALA A 117 5.92 -16.98 1.05
CA ALA A 117 6.78 -16.92 -0.14
C ALA A 117 8.02 -17.82 0.02
N THR A 118 8.66 -17.78 1.19
CA THR A 118 9.81 -18.65 1.50
C THR A 118 9.46 -20.12 1.42
N VAL A 119 8.31 -20.55 1.96
CA VAL A 119 7.80 -21.94 1.82
C VAL A 119 7.71 -22.34 0.34
N LEU A 120 7.13 -21.49 -0.51
CA LEU A 120 7.03 -21.76 -1.95
C LEU A 120 8.41 -21.88 -2.60
N ILE A 121 9.34 -20.99 -2.25
CA ILE A 121 10.71 -20.99 -2.79
C ILE A 121 11.46 -22.26 -2.40
N GLU A 122 11.45 -22.63 -1.10
CA GLU A 122 12.15 -23.82 -0.58
C GLU A 122 11.59 -25.14 -1.14
N THR A 123 10.35 -25.13 -1.61
CA THR A 123 9.68 -26.29 -2.20
C THR A 123 9.71 -26.29 -3.73
N GLY A 124 10.62 -25.52 -4.34
CA GLY A 124 10.87 -25.51 -5.78
C GLY A 124 9.85 -24.72 -6.60
N ARG A 125 9.00 -23.92 -5.96
CA ARG A 125 7.97 -23.06 -6.60
C ARG A 125 8.36 -21.58 -6.53
N ALA A 126 9.64 -21.29 -6.71
CA ALA A 126 10.17 -19.94 -6.64
C ALA A 126 9.52 -18.97 -7.65
N GLN A 127 9.20 -19.43 -8.86
CA GLN A 127 8.48 -18.61 -9.85
C GLN A 127 7.07 -18.25 -9.37
N GLN A 128 6.37 -19.22 -8.77
CA GLN A 128 5.06 -18.96 -8.19
C GLN A 128 5.14 -17.95 -7.04
N ALA A 129 6.15 -18.06 -6.18
CA ALA A 129 6.37 -17.09 -5.10
C ALA A 129 6.57 -15.67 -5.64
N LEU A 130 7.33 -15.53 -6.74
CA LEU A 130 7.53 -14.24 -7.40
C LEU A 130 6.21 -13.67 -7.93
N ASP A 131 5.48 -14.46 -8.71
CA ASP A 131 4.30 -13.99 -9.45
C ASP A 131 3.08 -13.74 -8.55
N ASP A 132 2.80 -14.66 -7.63
CA ASP A 132 1.58 -14.64 -6.83
C ASP A 132 1.74 -13.79 -5.56
N ILE A 133 2.97 -13.60 -5.07
CA ILE A 133 3.24 -12.98 -3.77
C ILE A 133 4.18 -11.78 -3.88
N LEU A 134 5.43 -11.99 -4.27
CA LEU A 134 6.48 -10.98 -4.09
C LEU A 134 6.30 -9.76 -5.00
N PHE A 135 5.93 -9.94 -6.27
CA PHE A 135 5.63 -8.81 -7.17
C PHE A 135 4.37 -8.03 -6.72
N PRO A 136 3.24 -8.68 -6.39
CA PRO A 136 2.10 -8.00 -5.78
C PRO A 136 2.46 -7.24 -4.49
N MET A 137 3.22 -7.84 -3.58
CA MET A 137 3.68 -7.18 -2.35
C MET A 137 4.53 -5.96 -2.64
N LEU A 138 5.51 -6.07 -3.54
CA LEU A 138 6.37 -4.95 -3.92
C LEU A 138 5.56 -3.77 -4.47
N LYS A 139 4.52 -4.06 -5.26
CA LYS A 139 3.61 -3.01 -5.76
C LYS A 139 2.86 -2.33 -4.61
N THR A 140 2.31 -3.11 -3.69
CA THR A 140 1.55 -2.62 -2.53
C THR A 140 2.40 -1.77 -1.59
N TYR A 141 3.62 -2.21 -1.29
CA TYR A 141 4.51 -1.58 -0.30
C TYR A 141 5.60 -0.71 -0.93
N SER A 142 5.47 -0.33 -2.20
CA SER A 142 6.49 0.40 -2.97
C SER A 142 6.95 1.73 -2.35
N ASN A 143 6.15 2.33 -1.46
CA ASN A 143 6.48 3.58 -0.76
C ASN A 143 7.06 3.36 0.64
N ASP A 144 7.10 2.11 1.13
CA ASP A 144 7.70 1.75 2.42
C ASP A 144 9.06 1.10 2.18
N GLN A 145 10.13 1.83 2.51
CA GLN A 145 11.49 1.35 2.28
C GLN A 145 11.79 0.09 3.10
N ASN A 146 11.33 0.00 4.35
CA ASN A 146 11.63 -1.13 5.22
C ASN A 146 11.01 -2.42 4.69
N PHE A 147 9.75 -2.37 4.24
CA PHE A 147 9.10 -3.53 3.63
C PHE A 147 9.68 -3.86 2.27
N THR A 148 9.95 -2.84 1.45
CA THR A 148 10.53 -3.02 0.13
C THR A 148 11.89 -3.74 0.19
N GLU A 149 12.75 -3.38 1.14
CA GLU A 149 14.04 -4.06 1.35
C GLU A 149 13.88 -5.53 1.77
N GLN A 150 12.94 -5.83 2.66
CA GLN A 150 12.64 -7.21 3.05
C GLN A 150 12.14 -8.04 1.86
N ILE A 151 11.25 -7.47 1.04
CA ILE A 151 10.74 -8.10 -0.18
C ILE A 151 11.89 -8.35 -1.16
N TYR A 152 12.79 -7.39 -1.36
CA TYR A 152 13.98 -7.57 -2.21
C TYR A 152 14.88 -8.71 -1.75
N GLY A 153 15.05 -8.90 -0.44
CA GLY A 153 15.78 -10.04 0.11
C GLY A 153 15.19 -11.37 -0.34
N VAL A 154 13.88 -11.53 -0.20
CA VAL A 154 13.18 -12.77 -0.59
C VAL A 154 13.12 -12.94 -2.11
N MET A 155 12.98 -11.85 -2.88
CA MET A 155 13.08 -11.90 -4.34
C MET A 155 14.47 -12.35 -4.80
N SER A 156 15.54 -11.85 -4.17
CA SER A 156 16.90 -12.29 -4.47
C SER A 156 17.05 -13.79 -4.23
N PHE A 157 16.52 -14.29 -3.10
CA PHE A 157 16.52 -15.72 -2.80
C PHE A 157 15.73 -16.54 -3.84
N ALA A 158 14.54 -16.08 -4.23
CA ALA A 158 13.73 -16.74 -5.26
C ALA A 158 14.49 -16.86 -6.59
N TYR A 159 15.15 -15.78 -7.04
CA TYR A 159 15.92 -15.80 -8.28
C TYR A 159 17.16 -16.70 -8.22
N ARG A 160 17.77 -16.88 -7.05
CA ARG A 160 18.84 -17.88 -6.86
C ARG A 160 18.33 -19.29 -7.05
N GLN A 161 17.13 -19.62 -6.56
CA GLN A 161 16.50 -20.94 -6.80
C GLN A 161 16.10 -21.17 -8.25
N LEU A 162 15.97 -20.11 -9.05
CA LEU A 162 15.70 -20.18 -10.49
C LEU A 162 16.98 -20.10 -11.34
N ASP A 163 18.16 -20.23 -10.73
CA ASP A 163 19.47 -20.09 -11.38
C ASP A 163 19.66 -18.76 -12.15
N ASN A 164 18.93 -17.70 -11.77
CA ASN A 164 19.02 -16.38 -12.38
C ASN A 164 19.86 -15.43 -11.52
N GLN A 165 21.18 -15.65 -11.55
CA GLN A 165 22.13 -14.89 -10.74
C GLN A 165 22.06 -13.37 -11.01
N VAL A 166 21.86 -12.96 -12.26
CA VAL A 166 21.77 -11.53 -12.64
C VAL A 166 20.62 -10.85 -11.91
N LYS A 167 19.43 -11.46 -11.89
CA LYS A 167 18.28 -10.91 -11.16
C LYS A 167 18.45 -11.02 -9.66
N ALA A 168 19.03 -12.12 -9.17
CA ALA A 168 19.32 -12.26 -7.76
C ALA A 168 20.18 -11.10 -7.25
N ASP A 169 21.25 -10.75 -7.98
CA ASP A 169 22.15 -9.65 -7.62
C ASP A 169 21.49 -8.28 -7.80
N GLU A 170 20.66 -8.11 -8.84
CA GLU A 170 19.87 -6.88 -9.03
C GLU A 170 19.02 -6.55 -7.79
N TYR A 171 18.32 -7.54 -7.23
CA TYR A 171 17.50 -7.33 -6.04
C TYR A 171 18.31 -7.24 -4.76
N PHE A 172 19.38 -8.04 -4.62
CA PHE A 172 20.27 -7.94 -3.47
C PHE A 172 20.90 -6.54 -3.34
N ASN A 173 21.36 -5.97 -4.45
CA ASN A 173 22.00 -4.65 -4.47
C ASN A 173 21.04 -3.48 -4.21
N LYS A 174 19.73 -3.72 -4.21
CA LYS A 174 18.71 -2.71 -3.82
C LYS A 174 18.51 -2.64 -2.30
N ILE A 175 19.05 -3.59 -1.55
CA ILE A 175 19.02 -3.59 -0.09
C ILE A 175 20.15 -2.69 0.39
N GLN A 176 19.83 -1.67 1.19
CA GLN A 176 20.88 -0.81 1.71
C GLN A 176 21.82 -1.61 2.63
N PRO A 177 23.15 -1.50 2.45
CA PRO A 177 24.07 -2.06 3.43
C PRO A 177 23.88 -1.30 4.74
N LYS A 178 23.26 -1.94 5.73
CA LYS A 178 23.27 -1.42 7.10
C LYS A 178 24.72 -1.49 7.57
N GLY A 179 25.34 -0.33 7.79
CA GLY A 179 26.66 -0.26 8.42
C GLY A 179 26.64 -1.03 9.74
N TRP A 180 27.76 -1.67 10.07
CA TRP A 180 27.96 -2.33 11.37
C TRP A 180 28.27 -1.28 12.47
N ASP A 181 27.46 -0.23 12.56
CA ASP A 181 27.59 0.77 13.63
C ASP A 181 27.09 0.21 14.97
#